data_AF-A0A1J5N034-F1
#
_entry.id   AF-A0A1J5N034-F1
#
_cell.length_a   1.000
_cell.length_b   1.000
_cell.length_c   1.000
_cell.angle_alpha   90.00
_cell.angle_beta   90.00
_cell.angle_gamma   90.00
#
_symmetry.space_group_name_H-M   'P 1'
#
loop_
_entity.id
_entity.type
_entity.pdbx_description
1 polymer ?
#
loop_
_entity_poly.entity_id
_entity_poly.type
_entity_poly.pdbx_seq_one_letter_code
_entity_poly.pdbx_strand_id
1 'polypeptide(L)'
;MNLEWMAWTPVTAGFFLTIAVILVGMTIWEIVSPCVARRGFLPLTTTRGDRLFIGLLGSAYIHLSWIGLTTSPVWVATAISVCFLIIVMRWG
;
A
#
# COMPACT_ATOMS: atom_id res chain seq x y z
N MET A 1 17.85 11.70 23.69
CA MET A 1 16.38 11.62 23.54
C MET A 1 16.04 10.16 23.34
N ASN A 2 15.27 9.55 24.25
CA ASN A 2 14.81 8.16 24.09
C ASN A 2 13.52 8.15 23.26
N LEU A 3 13.38 7.17 22.38
CA LEU A 3 12.29 7.05 21.38
C LEU A 3 11.01 6.40 21.96
N GLU A 4 10.72 6.53 23.25
CA GLU A 4 9.67 5.76 23.95
C GLU A 4 8.22 6.08 23.55
N TRP A 5 8.00 7.11 22.72
CA TRP A 5 6.67 7.46 22.21
C TRP A 5 6.04 6.36 21.33
N MET A 6 6.86 5.45 20.80
CA MET A 6 6.40 4.28 20.05
C MET A 6 6.99 2.99 20.60
N ALA A 7 6.21 1.90 20.51
CA ALA A 7 6.72 0.55 20.75
C ALA A 7 7.64 0.13 19.58
N TRP A 8 8.89 0.57 19.65
CA TRP A 8 9.91 0.23 18.66
C TRP A 8 10.37 -1.20 18.84
N THR A 9 9.95 -2.04 17.91
CA THR A 9 10.41 -3.40 17.73
C THR A 9 11.07 -3.49 16.34
N PRO A 10 11.94 -4.49 16.09
CA PRO A 10 12.48 -4.70 14.74
C PRO A 10 11.38 -4.81 13.67
N VAL A 11 10.23 -5.37 14.04
CA VAL A 11 9.06 -5.53 13.15
C VAL A 11 8.39 -4.19 12.85
N THR A 12 8.05 -3.40 13.88
CA THR A 12 7.40 -2.09 13.68
C THR A 12 8.34 -1.10 12.99
N ALA A 13 9.63 -1.12 13.32
CA ALA A 13 10.65 -0.33 12.62
C ALA A 13 10.74 -0.69 11.13
N GLY A 14 10.77 -1.99 10.80
CA GLY A 14 10.78 -2.47 9.42
C GLY A 14 9.54 -2.04 8.62
N PHE A 15 8.36 -2.06 9.25
CA PHE A 15 7.12 -1.56 8.64
C PHE A 15 7.22 -0.08 8.27
N PHE A 16 7.59 0.79 9.21
CA PHE A 16 7.71 2.23 8.94
C PHE A 16 8.81 2.55 7.94
N LEU A 17 9.93 1.84 7.99
CA LEU A 17 10.99 1.98 6.99
C LEU A 17 10.48 1.63 5.60
N THR A 18 9.70 0.55 5.47
CA THR A 18 9.10 0.14 4.20
C THR A 18 8.14 1.21 3.67
N ILE A 19 7.28 1.77 4.53
CA ILE A 19 6.39 2.89 4.15
C ILE A 19 7.21 4.11 3.72
N ALA A 20 8.26 4.47 4.44
CA ALA A 20 9.13 5.59 4.09
C ALA A 20 9.79 5.40 2.72
N VAL A 21 10.32 4.20 2.43
CA VAL A 21 10.90 3.84 1.13
C VAL A 21 9.86 3.95 0.02
N ILE A 22 8.64 3.45 0.25
CA ILE A 22 7.55 3.53 -0.72
C ILE A 22 7.21 5.00 -1.03
N LEU A 23 7.06 5.84 0.00
CA LEU A 23 6.74 7.27 -0.17
C LEU A 23 7.84 8.02 -0.92
N VAL A 24 9.11 7.79 -0.56
CA VAL A 24 10.26 8.40 -1.24
C VAL A 24 10.31 7.93 -2.69
N GLY A 25 10.18 6.63 -2.95
CA GLY A 25 10.17 6.07 -4.30
C GLY A 25 9.07 6.67 -5.18
N MET A 26 7.86 6.80 -4.65
CA MET A 26 6.75 7.45 -5.36
C MET A 26 6.98 8.94 -5.60
N THR A 27 7.55 9.64 -4.62
CA THR A 27 7.87 11.07 -4.77
C THR A 27 8.88 11.28 -5.91
N ILE A 28 9.94 10.47 -5.94
CA ILE A 28 10.94 10.50 -7.02
C ILE A 28 10.27 10.19 -8.36
N TRP A 29 9.42 9.15 -8.42
CA TRP A 29 8.76 8.78 -9.67
C TRP A 29 7.84 9.89 -10.20
N GLU A 30 7.06 10.53 -9.33
CA GLU A 30 6.16 11.62 -9.74
C GLU A 30 6.94 12.84 -10.26
N ILE A 31 8.10 13.15 -9.66
CA ILE A 31 8.99 14.23 -10.13
C ILE A 31 9.59 13.88 -11.50
N VAL A 32 10.05 12.65 -11.69
CA VAL A 32 10.72 12.20 -12.94
C VAL A 32 9.72 12.03 -14.08
N SER A 33 8.52 11.53 -13.81
CA SER A 33 7.49 11.26 -14.81
C SER A 33 6.16 11.84 -14.34
N PRO A 34 5.94 13.15 -14.54
CA PRO A 34 4.71 13.83 -14.13
C PRO A 34 3.50 13.13 -14.75
N CYS A 35 2.59 12.67 -13.89
CA CYS A 35 1.49 11.85 -14.35
C CYS A 35 0.34 12.71 -14.90
N VAL A 36 -0.25 12.27 -16.02
CA VAL A 36 -1.54 12.78 -16.47
C VAL A 36 -2.62 12.02 -15.69
N ALA A 37 -3.51 12.74 -15.00
CA ALA A 37 -4.64 12.15 -14.31
C ALA A 37 -5.51 11.37 -15.31
N ARG A 38 -5.82 10.10 -15.01
CA ARG A 38 -6.63 9.24 -15.87
C ARG A 38 -7.86 8.77 -15.11
N ARG A 39 -9.00 8.72 -15.80
CA ARG A 39 -10.14 7.90 -15.37
C ARG A 39 -9.90 6.48 -15.86
N GLY A 40 -9.66 5.56 -14.94
CA GLY A 40 -9.54 4.13 -15.24
C GLY A 40 -10.75 3.35 -14.75
N PHE A 41 -10.50 2.20 -14.15
CA PHE A 41 -11.50 1.28 -13.63
C PHE A 41 -12.30 1.88 -12.47
N LEU A 42 -11.65 2.68 -11.62
CA LEU A 42 -12.34 3.46 -10.61
C LEU A 42 -12.92 4.71 -11.27
N PRO A 43 -14.21 5.07 -11.05
CA PRO A 43 -14.83 6.28 -11.58
C PRO A 43 -14.31 7.57 -10.91
N LEU A 44 -13.05 7.57 -10.50
CA LEU A 44 -12.31 8.66 -9.86
C LEU A 44 -11.14 9.03 -10.77
N THR A 45 -10.82 10.32 -10.83
CA THR A 45 -9.57 10.76 -11.45
C THR A 45 -8.43 10.45 -10.49
N THR A 46 -7.62 9.44 -10.80
CA THR A 46 -6.52 8.99 -9.93
C THR A 46 -5.17 9.37 -10.54
N THR A 47 -4.29 9.88 -9.70
CA THR A 47 -2.84 9.96 -9.95
C THR A 47 -2.18 8.61 -9.64
N ARG A 48 -0.87 8.46 -9.92
CA ARG A 48 -0.12 7.26 -9.53
C ARG A 48 -0.04 7.11 -8.02
N GLY A 49 0.15 8.22 -7.31
CA GLY A 49 0.11 8.28 -5.84
C GLY A 49 -1.22 7.77 -5.28
N ASP A 50 -2.34 8.22 -5.85
CA ASP A 50 -3.68 7.81 -5.43
C ASP A 50 -3.89 6.30 -5.63
N ARG A 51 -3.43 5.74 -6.76
CA ARG A 51 -3.52 4.29 -7.04
C ARG A 51 -2.75 3.47 -6.02
N LEU A 52 -1.53 3.90 -5.66
CA LEU A 52 -0.76 3.22 -4.64
C LEU A 52 -1.48 3.29 -3.28
N PHE A 53 -1.96 4.47 -2.89
CA PHE A 53 -2.65 4.65 -1.61
C PHE A 53 -3.90 3.76 -1.53
N ILE A 54 -4.72 3.74 -2.58
CA ILE A 54 -5.90 2.88 -2.69
C ILE A 54 -5.48 1.40 -2.65
N GLY A 55 -4.39 1.03 -3.33
CA GLY A 55 -3.82 -0.32 -3.31
C GLY A 55 -3.40 -0.77 -1.91
N LEU A 56 -2.69 0.08 -1.16
CA LEU A 56 -2.26 -0.19 0.21
C LEU A 56 -3.45 -0.24 1.18
N LEU A 57 -4.39 0.71 1.06
CA LEU A 57 -5.60 0.75 1.89
C LEU A 57 -6.49 -0.48 1.66
N GLY A 58 -6.73 -0.85 0.40
CA GLY A 58 -7.48 -2.06 0.07
C GLY A 58 -6.78 -3.34 0.55
N SER A 59 -5.44 -3.40 0.42
CA SER A 59 -4.65 -4.51 0.97
C SER A 59 -4.79 -4.64 2.49
N ALA A 60 -4.85 -3.51 3.20
CA ALA A 60 -5.09 -3.52 4.65
C ALA A 60 -6.47 -4.09 4.98
N TYR A 61 -7.53 -3.68 4.27
CA TYR A 61 -8.86 -4.25 4.44
C TYR A 61 -8.92 -5.74 4.10
N ILE A 62 -8.24 -6.18 3.04
CA ILE A 62 -8.14 -7.61 2.69
C ILE A 62 -7.53 -8.41 3.85
N HIS A 63 -6.43 -7.93 4.44
CA HIS A 63 -5.80 -8.61 5.57
C HIS A 63 -6.69 -8.60 6.82
N LEU A 64 -7.35 -7.47 7.12
CA LEU A 64 -8.28 -7.38 8.26
C LEU A 64 -9.46 -8.34 8.09
N SER A 65 -10.06 -8.39 6.90
CA SER A 65 -11.13 -9.34 6.59
C SER A 65 -10.64 -10.79 6.67
N TRP A 66 -9.44 -11.09 6.18
CA TRP A 66 -8.87 -12.44 6.24
C TRP A 66 -8.68 -12.92 7.68
N ILE A 67 -8.09 -12.08 8.53
CA ILE A 67 -7.86 -12.37 9.96
C ILE A 67 -9.20 -12.48 10.70
N GLY A 68 -10.18 -11.64 10.37
CA GLY A 68 -11.48 -11.63 11.03
C GLY A 68 -12.39 -12.79 10.64
N LEU A 69 -12.24 -13.34 9.42
CA LEU A 69 -13.14 -14.36 8.87
C LEU A 69 -12.52 -15.76 8.79
N THR A 70 -11.19 -15.87 8.87
CA THR A 70 -10.47 -17.13 8.65
C THR A 70 -9.37 -17.35 9.69
N THR A 71 -9.03 -18.62 9.93
CA THR A 71 -7.86 -19.03 10.73
C THR A 71 -6.69 -19.50 9.85
N SER A 72 -6.82 -19.35 8.53
CA SER A 72 -5.86 -19.80 7.53
C SER A 72 -4.62 -18.89 7.51
N PRO A 73 -3.43 -19.40 7.15
CA PRO A 73 -2.21 -18.60 7.07
C PRO A 73 -2.38 -17.33 6.23
N VAL A 74 -1.80 -16.23 6.73
CA VAL A 74 -1.90 -14.89 6.16
C VAL A 74 -1.28 -14.79 4.76
N TRP A 75 -0.41 -15.72 4.38
CA TRP A 75 0.22 -15.77 3.05
C TRP A 75 -0.78 -15.71 1.90
N VAL A 76 -1.97 -16.30 2.06
CA VAL A 76 -3.02 -16.24 1.04
C VAL A 76 -3.56 -14.81 0.90
N ALA A 77 -3.82 -14.13 2.02
CA ALA A 77 -4.22 -12.71 2.02
C ALA A 77 -3.14 -11.82 1.41
N THR A 78 -1.86 -12.13 1.66
CA THR A 78 -0.73 -11.42 1.07
C THR A 78 -0.69 -11.60 -0.44
N ALA A 79 -0.86 -12.83 -0.95
CA ALA A 79 -0.93 -13.08 -2.39
C ALA A 79 -2.11 -12.34 -3.04
N ILE A 80 -3.29 -12.37 -2.43
CA ILE A 80 -4.48 -11.64 -2.90
C ILE A 80 -4.21 -10.13 -2.92
N SER A 81 -3.58 -9.59 -1.87
CA SER A 81 -3.25 -8.17 -1.76
C SER A 81 -2.23 -7.72 -2.81
N VAL A 82 -1.22 -8.54 -3.10
CA VAL A 82 -0.25 -8.27 -4.18
C VAL A 82 -0.95 -8.24 -5.54
N CYS A 83 -1.80 -9.23 -5.83
CA CYS A 83 -2.61 -9.25 -7.05
C CYS A 83 -3.50 -8.00 -7.14
N PHE A 84 -4.18 -7.64 -6.05
CA PHE A 84 -5.02 -6.45 -5.97
C PHE A 84 -4.22 -5.17 -6.24
N LEU A 85 -3.06 -5.01 -5.60
CA LEU A 85 -2.20 -3.85 -5.79
C LEU A 85 -1.72 -3.72 -7.25
N ILE A 86 -1.32 -4.82 -7.88
CA ILE A 86 -0.91 -4.84 -9.30
C ILE A 86 -2.08 -4.40 -10.20
N ILE A 87 -3.28 -4.92 -9.94
CA ILE A 87 -4.51 -4.59 -10.68
C ILE A 87 -4.80 -3.09 -10.56
N VAL A 88 -4.78 -2.53 -9.35
CA VAL A 88 -5.05 -1.10 -9.10
C VAL A 88 -3.98 -0.22 -9.76
N MET A 89 -2.71 -0.59 -9.67
CA MET A 89 -1.63 0.16 -10.30
C MET A 89 -1.74 0.16 -11.84
N ARG A 90 -2.16 -0.96 -12.44
CA ARG A 90 -2.27 -1.11 -13.89
C ARG A 90 -3.52 -0.45 -14.48
N TRP A 91 -4.66 -0.57 -13.81
CA TRP A 91 -5.98 -0.20 -14.37
C TRP A 91 -6.78 0.81 -13.56
N GLY A 92 -6.33 1.18 -12.35
CA GLY A 92 -7.05 2.10 -11.48
C GLY A 92 -7.12 3.52 -11.98
#